data_AF-A0A7C3K2I9-F1
#
_entry.id   AF-A0A7C3K2I9-F1
#
_cell.length_a   1.000
_cell.length_b   1.000
_cell.length_c   1.000
_cell.angle_alpha   90.00
_cell.angle_beta   90.00
_cell.angle_gamma   90.00
#
_symmetry.space_group_name_H-M   'P 1'
#
loop_
_entity.id
_entity.type
_entity.pdbx_description
1 polymer ?
#
loop_
_entity_poly.entity_id
_entity_poly.type
_entity_poly.pdbx_seq_one_letter_code
_entity_poly.pdbx_strand_id
1 'polypeptide(L)'
;MKRCLFLLCGFLFLLTNPLYGDDTDLFTSRVDPNILIIMDNSASMNEVIYHASYDPKTDYVGDGSYISRRIYYFKDAEYKTIDFTVNGKTAKLYWGPGDDNQGVRYDGNYLNWIYWHAGDAERDNLPQRTRIQVAREVLTNLVNNTTGVRFGLMKFNSEHGGTVVASCGAEKSLVLDTINEMLATTWTPMSETMFEAWYYFT
;
A
#
# COMPACT_ATOMS: atom_id res chain seq x y z
N MET A 1 31.06 57.59 -74.08
CA MET A 1 31.72 58.36 -72.98
C MET A 1 32.05 57.42 -71.83
N LYS A 2 32.86 57.83 -70.84
CA LYS A 2 33.44 56.95 -69.80
C LYS A 2 32.51 56.65 -68.62
N ARG A 3 32.55 55.41 -68.11
CA ARG A 3 32.43 54.88 -66.71
C ARG A 3 32.02 53.39 -66.80
N CYS A 4 32.64 52.41 -66.12
CA CYS A 4 32.74 52.18 -64.64
C CYS A 4 31.35 52.03 -64.01
N LEU A 5 31.02 51.06 -63.13
CA LEU A 5 31.74 50.04 -62.36
C LEU A 5 30.68 48.95 -61.96
N PHE A 6 30.89 47.66 -61.64
CA PHE A 6 32.05 46.81 -61.27
C PHE A 6 31.83 45.35 -61.78
N LEU A 7 32.52 44.35 -61.20
CA LEU A 7 32.03 42.95 -61.09
C LEU A 7 31.47 42.75 -59.68
N LEU A 8 30.47 41.86 -59.52
CA LEU A 8 30.11 41.28 -58.22
C LEU A 8 30.37 39.77 -58.26
N CYS A 9 31.56 39.34 -57.86
CA CYS A 9 31.83 37.94 -57.59
C CYS A 9 30.99 37.49 -56.38
N GLY A 10 30.36 36.32 -56.49
CA GLY A 10 29.46 35.83 -55.45
C GLY A 10 30.21 35.20 -54.27
N PHE A 11 29.56 35.20 -53.10
CA PHE A 11 29.83 34.24 -52.04
C PHE A 11 28.53 33.92 -51.30
N LEU A 12 27.84 32.86 -51.72
CA LEU A 12 26.66 32.37 -51.02
C LEU A 12 27.12 31.55 -49.81
N PHE A 13 27.24 32.20 -48.66
CA PHE A 13 27.55 31.51 -47.39
C PHE A 13 26.38 30.58 -47.03
N LEU A 14 26.49 29.32 -47.45
CA LEU A 14 25.72 28.22 -46.84
C LEU A 14 26.22 28.08 -45.39
N LEU A 15 25.44 28.61 -44.46
CA LEU A 15 25.64 28.41 -43.03
C LEU A 15 25.29 26.95 -42.68
N THR A 16 26.23 26.05 -42.93
CA THR A 16 26.22 24.71 -42.35
C THR A 16 26.42 24.84 -40.85
N ASN A 17 25.33 24.93 -40.09
CA ASN A 17 25.37 24.67 -38.65
C ASN A 17 26.08 23.31 -38.45
N PRO A 18 27.07 23.19 -37.57
CA PRO A 18 27.66 21.90 -37.27
C PRO A 18 26.57 21.02 -36.66
N LEU A 19 26.19 19.96 -37.36
CA LEU A 19 25.36 18.92 -36.79
C LEU A 19 26.23 18.20 -35.76
N TYR A 20 26.13 18.61 -34.50
CA TYR A 20 26.66 17.83 -33.40
C TYR A 20 25.92 16.49 -33.40
N GLY A 21 26.65 15.40 -33.63
CA GLY A 21 26.19 14.07 -33.26
C GLY A 21 26.16 14.01 -31.74
N ASP A 22 25.03 14.40 -31.16
CA ASP A 22 24.82 14.30 -29.72
C ASP A 22 24.43 12.87 -29.37
N ASP A 23 25.46 12.02 -29.26
CA ASP A 23 25.30 10.60 -28.95
C ASP A 23 24.75 10.35 -27.52
N THR A 24 24.34 11.38 -26.77
CA THR A 24 23.62 11.19 -25.51
C THR A 24 22.33 10.40 -25.70
N ASP A 25 21.63 10.52 -26.83
CA ASP A 25 20.44 9.69 -27.14
C ASP A 25 20.73 8.17 -27.22
N LEU A 26 22.00 7.77 -27.39
CA LEU A 26 22.41 6.36 -27.31
C LEU A 26 22.58 5.88 -25.85
N PHE A 27 22.75 6.81 -24.90
CA PHE A 27 22.95 6.55 -23.47
C PHE A 27 21.78 6.99 -22.57
N THR A 28 20.81 7.76 -23.08
CA THR A 28 19.62 8.24 -22.35
C THR A 28 18.40 7.30 -22.46
N SER A 29 18.60 6.04 -22.86
CA SER A 29 17.58 4.98 -22.88
C SER A 29 17.15 4.55 -21.47
N ARG A 30 16.60 5.50 -20.72
CA ARG A 30 16.06 5.38 -19.37
C ARG A 30 14.83 4.46 -19.38
N VAL A 31 15.08 3.18 -19.18
CA VAL A 31 14.04 2.24 -18.75
C VAL A 31 13.76 2.52 -17.27
N ASP A 32 12.57 3.04 -16.96
CA ASP A 32 12.13 3.23 -15.57
C ASP A 32 12.12 1.88 -14.83
N PRO A 33 12.66 1.81 -13.59
CA PRO A 33 12.85 0.55 -12.88
C PRO A 33 11.51 -0.10 -12.51
N ASN A 34 11.44 -1.42 -12.67
CA ASN A 34 10.32 -2.24 -12.22
C ASN A 34 10.32 -2.36 -10.68
N ILE A 35 9.15 -2.19 -10.06
CA ILE A 35 8.95 -2.38 -8.62
C ILE A 35 7.72 -3.27 -8.42
N LEU A 36 7.93 -4.52 -8.01
CA LEU A 36 6.84 -5.43 -7.64
C LEU A 36 6.47 -5.23 -6.17
N ILE A 37 5.25 -4.77 -5.92
CA ILE A 37 4.66 -4.67 -4.58
C ILE A 37 4.01 -6.02 -4.26
N ILE A 38 4.42 -6.67 -3.17
CA ILE A 38 3.70 -7.82 -2.60
C ILE A 38 2.82 -7.29 -1.46
N MET A 39 1.51 -7.43 -1.58
CA MET A 39 0.53 -6.97 -0.61
C MET A 39 -0.07 -8.14 0.18
N ASP A 40 0.00 -8.06 1.51
CA ASP A 40 -0.69 -9.00 2.40
C ASP A 40 -2.20 -8.74 2.36
N ASN A 41 -2.93 -9.72 1.84
CA ASN A 41 -4.39 -9.78 1.84
C ASN A 41 -4.93 -10.99 2.61
N SER A 42 -4.16 -11.47 3.60
CA SER A 42 -4.59 -12.52 4.50
C SER A 42 -5.74 -12.04 5.39
N ALA A 43 -6.56 -12.97 5.88
CA ALA A 43 -7.68 -12.64 6.75
C ALA A 43 -7.27 -11.96 8.06
N SER A 44 -5.99 -12.05 8.46
CA SER A 44 -5.40 -11.31 9.59
C SER A 44 -5.46 -9.79 9.41
N MET A 45 -5.51 -9.31 8.16
CA MET A 45 -5.52 -7.88 7.83
C MET A 45 -6.89 -7.20 8.09
N ASN A 46 -7.93 -7.96 8.48
CA ASN A 46 -9.16 -7.43 9.09
C ASN A 46 -8.97 -6.99 10.55
N GLU A 47 -7.79 -7.19 11.15
CA GLU A 47 -7.47 -6.64 12.46
C GLU A 47 -7.25 -5.12 12.42
N VAL A 48 -7.64 -4.45 13.50
CA VAL A 48 -7.44 -3.00 13.66
C VAL A 48 -5.96 -2.60 13.68
N ILE A 49 -5.72 -1.32 13.34
CA ILE A 49 -4.51 -0.63 13.77
C ILE A 49 -4.58 -0.43 15.28
N TYR A 50 -3.49 -0.75 15.98
CA TYR A 50 -3.38 -0.51 17.43
C TYR A 50 -3.07 0.95 17.74
N HIS A 51 -3.55 1.45 18.88
CA HIS A 51 -3.18 2.75 19.42
C HIS A 51 -1.67 2.83 19.70
N ALA A 52 -1.05 3.99 19.47
CA ALA A 52 0.42 4.15 19.51
C ALA A 52 1.06 3.84 20.88
N SER A 53 0.31 3.95 21.98
CA SER A 53 0.77 3.62 23.34
C SER A 53 0.76 2.12 23.68
N TYR A 54 0.13 1.27 22.85
CA TYR A 54 0.04 -0.16 23.11
C TYR A 54 1.32 -0.88 22.64
N ASP A 55 2.01 -1.55 23.56
CA ASP A 55 3.12 -2.44 23.22
C ASP A 55 2.63 -3.89 23.05
N PRO A 56 2.61 -4.45 21.82
CA PRO A 56 2.19 -5.84 21.60
C PRO A 56 3.14 -6.89 22.19
N LYS A 57 4.29 -6.49 22.76
CA LYS A 57 5.21 -7.39 23.49
C LYS A 57 4.89 -7.48 24.98
N THR A 58 4.10 -6.55 25.51
CA THR A 58 3.64 -6.55 26.90
C THR A 58 2.34 -7.35 27.00
N ASP A 59 2.28 -8.30 27.94
CA ASP A 59 1.08 -9.10 28.21
C ASP A 59 0.24 -8.37 29.28
N TYR A 60 -0.89 -7.79 28.86
CA TYR A 60 -1.74 -6.93 29.69
C TYR A 60 -2.78 -7.77 30.42
N VAL A 61 -2.69 -7.79 31.74
CA VAL A 61 -3.58 -8.56 32.62
C VAL A 61 -4.97 -7.92 32.67
N GLY A 62 -5.99 -8.63 32.18
CA GLY A 62 -7.41 -8.32 32.42
C GLY A 62 -8.02 -9.21 33.52
N ASP A 63 -9.35 -9.25 33.62
CA ASP A 63 -10.08 -10.11 34.58
C ASP A 63 -10.33 -11.56 34.10
N GLY A 64 -9.98 -11.85 32.84
CA GLY A 64 -10.28 -13.11 32.15
C GLY A 64 -11.31 -12.99 31.01
N SER A 65 -11.96 -11.83 30.85
CA SER A 65 -12.88 -11.55 29.74
C SER A 65 -12.22 -11.70 28.36
N TYR A 66 -10.98 -11.22 28.22
CA TYR A 66 -10.20 -11.34 27.00
C TYR A 66 -8.93 -12.17 27.21
N ILE A 67 -8.77 -13.19 26.37
CA ILE A 67 -7.61 -14.09 26.36
C ILE A 67 -6.57 -13.52 25.40
N SER A 68 -5.37 -13.21 25.91
CA SER A 68 -4.21 -12.81 25.10
C SER A 68 -3.96 -13.80 23.95
N ARG A 69 -3.70 -13.31 22.73
CA ARG A 69 -3.54 -14.12 21.49
C ARG A 69 -4.82 -14.77 20.94
N ARG A 70 -5.99 -14.53 21.55
CA ARG A 70 -7.29 -14.91 20.97
C ARG A 70 -7.87 -13.72 20.21
N ILE A 71 -8.27 -13.95 18.95
CA ILE A 71 -8.98 -12.94 18.15
C ILE A 71 -10.46 -12.90 18.52
N TYR A 72 -10.95 -11.68 18.76
CA TYR A 72 -12.35 -11.34 18.98
C TYR A 72 -12.89 -10.57 17.77
N TYR A 73 -14.17 -10.76 17.46
CA TYR A 73 -14.80 -10.30 16.23
C TYR A 73 -15.95 -9.34 16.55
N PHE A 74 -15.86 -8.11 16.05
CA PHE A 74 -16.83 -7.05 16.26
C PHE A 74 -17.54 -6.76 14.94
N LYS A 75 -18.62 -7.54 14.72
CA LYS A 75 -19.35 -7.59 13.45
C LYS A 75 -20.56 -6.66 13.43
N ASP A 76 -20.68 -5.91 12.36
CA ASP A 76 -21.89 -5.17 11.98
C ASP A 76 -22.14 -5.30 10.46
N ALA A 77 -23.23 -4.73 9.93
CA ALA A 77 -23.47 -4.65 8.49
C ALA A 77 -22.66 -3.53 7.82
N GLU A 78 -22.39 -2.44 8.55
CA GLU A 78 -21.68 -1.25 8.04
C GLU A 78 -20.49 -0.91 8.93
N TYR A 79 -19.41 -0.40 8.33
CA TYR A 79 -18.24 0.07 9.08
C TYR A 79 -18.57 1.31 9.91
N LYS A 80 -18.53 1.21 11.24
CA LYS A 80 -18.88 2.30 12.16
C LYS A 80 -18.20 2.17 13.53
N THR A 81 -18.13 3.28 14.25
CA THR A 81 -17.68 3.31 15.65
C THR A 81 -18.87 3.04 16.59
N ILE A 82 -18.69 2.19 17.60
CA ILE A 82 -19.67 1.91 18.64
C ILE A 82 -19.02 2.08 20.02
N ASP A 83 -19.72 2.77 20.92
CA ASP A 83 -19.36 2.85 22.34
C ASP A 83 -19.58 1.50 23.02
N PHE A 84 -18.49 0.83 23.40
CA PHE A 84 -18.53 -0.49 24.02
C PHE A 84 -17.90 -0.45 25.42
N THR A 85 -18.63 -0.93 26.43
CA THR A 85 -18.28 -0.81 27.85
C THR A 85 -17.91 -2.15 28.48
N VAL A 86 -16.72 -2.23 29.07
CA VAL A 86 -16.24 -3.38 29.85
C VAL A 86 -15.51 -2.84 31.09
N ASN A 87 -15.57 -3.56 32.22
CA ASN A 87 -14.90 -3.13 33.46
C ASN A 87 -15.27 -1.68 33.91
N GLY A 88 -16.49 -1.22 33.62
CA GLY A 88 -16.93 0.16 33.89
C GLY A 88 -16.24 1.24 33.02
N LYS A 89 -15.41 0.85 32.05
CA LYS A 89 -14.76 1.74 31.08
C LYS A 89 -15.41 1.60 29.71
N THR A 90 -15.81 2.71 29.10
CA THR A 90 -16.31 2.75 27.72
C THR A 90 -15.19 3.13 26.78
N ALA A 91 -15.10 2.45 25.63
CA ALA A 91 -14.16 2.77 24.57
C ALA A 91 -14.86 2.79 23.21
N LYS A 92 -14.37 3.62 22.30
CA LYS A 92 -14.88 3.75 20.92
C LYS A 92 -14.27 2.67 20.04
N LEU A 93 -14.93 1.51 19.96
CA LEU A 93 -14.48 0.42 19.12
C LEU A 93 -14.99 0.59 17.68
N TYR A 94 -14.14 0.26 16.72
CA TYR A 94 -14.50 0.11 15.31
C TYR A 94 -15.14 -1.27 15.08
N TRP A 95 -16.33 -1.27 14.48
CA TRP A 95 -17.11 -2.44 14.07
C TRP A 95 -17.36 -2.38 12.56
N GLY A 96 -17.75 -3.49 11.96
CA GLY A 96 -18.12 -3.54 10.55
C GLY A 96 -18.25 -4.96 10.03
N PRO A 97 -18.46 -5.15 8.71
CA PRO A 97 -18.57 -6.49 8.14
C PRO A 97 -17.24 -7.27 8.16
N GLY A 98 -16.11 -6.58 8.02
CA GLY A 98 -14.85 -7.22 7.60
C GLY A 98 -14.91 -7.60 6.11
N ASP A 99 -13.76 -7.68 5.44
CA ASP A 99 -13.68 -8.11 4.04
C ASP A 99 -14.10 -9.58 3.84
N ASP A 100 -14.04 -10.37 4.92
CA ASP A 100 -14.43 -11.78 5.01
C ASP A 100 -15.86 -11.99 5.55
N ASN A 101 -16.60 -10.91 5.80
CA ASN A 101 -17.91 -10.91 6.46
C ASN A 101 -17.91 -11.60 7.86
N GLN A 102 -16.77 -11.67 8.57
CA GLN A 102 -16.69 -12.19 9.94
C GLN A 102 -16.66 -11.10 11.01
N GLY A 103 -16.36 -9.86 10.64
CA GLY A 103 -16.29 -8.70 11.53
C GLY A 103 -14.89 -8.11 11.65
N VAL A 104 -14.80 -6.90 12.20
CA VAL A 104 -13.52 -6.26 12.54
C VAL A 104 -12.83 -7.05 13.67
N ARG A 105 -11.54 -7.33 13.53
CA ARG A 105 -10.79 -8.22 14.43
C ARG A 105 -9.95 -7.44 15.46
N TYR A 106 -9.84 -8.00 16.66
CA TYR A 106 -9.02 -7.48 17.76
C TYR A 106 -8.39 -8.63 18.56
N ASP A 107 -7.10 -8.56 18.84
CA ASP A 107 -6.46 -9.42 19.83
C ASP A 107 -6.95 -9.15 21.26
N GLY A 108 -7.18 -10.20 22.03
CA GLY A 108 -7.61 -10.10 23.42
C GLY A 108 -6.62 -9.37 24.34
N ASN A 109 -5.32 -9.36 24.03
CA ASN A 109 -4.32 -8.58 24.76
C ASN A 109 -4.51 -7.06 24.54
N TYR A 110 -4.89 -6.65 23.33
CA TYR A 110 -5.20 -5.26 23.02
C TYR A 110 -6.51 -4.83 23.69
N LEU A 111 -7.51 -5.71 23.76
CA LEU A 111 -8.74 -5.47 24.52
C LEU A 111 -8.50 -5.39 26.03
N ASN A 112 -7.62 -6.24 26.59
CA ASN A 112 -7.18 -6.11 27.98
C ASN A 112 -6.50 -4.75 28.23
N TRP A 113 -5.61 -4.31 27.33
CA TRP A 113 -5.00 -2.98 27.42
C TRP A 113 -6.08 -1.87 27.42
N ILE A 114 -7.00 -1.88 26.45
CA ILE A 114 -8.09 -0.88 26.33
C ILE A 114 -8.90 -0.75 27.63
N TYR A 115 -9.25 -1.85 28.29
CA TYR A 115 -10.23 -1.84 29.39
C TYR A 115 -9.64 -1.94 30.81
N TRP A 116 -8.35 -2.26 30.97
CA TRP A 116 -7.67 -2.30 32.28
C TRP A 116 -6.46 -1.38 32.42
N HIS A 117 -5.80 -0.97 31.32
CA HIS A 117 -4.49 -0.28 31.39
C HIS A 117 -4.47 1.10 30.73
N ALA A 118 -5.24 1.31 29.67
CA ALA A 118 -5.29 2.58 28.94
C ALA A 118 -5.86 3.74 29.78
N GLY A 119 -5.40 4.95 29.51
CA GLY A 119 -6.03 6.19 29.98
C GLY A 119 -7.37 6.46 29.28
N ASP A 120 -8.20 7.33 29.86
CA ASP A 120 -9.50 7.67 29.26
C ASP A 120 -9.31 8.37 27.90
N ALA A 121 -8.36 9.31 27.80
CA ALA A 121 -8.00 9.95 26.54
C ALA A 121 -7.46 8.99 25.46
N GLU A 122 -6.95 7.81 25.84
CA GLU A 122 -6.47 6.79 24.89
C GLU A 122 -7.63 5.94 24.37
N ARG A 123 -8.62 5.63 25.23
CA ARG A 123 -9.90 4.98 24.84
C ARG A 123 -10.75 5.84 23.90
N ASP A 124 -10.66 7.17 24.03
CA ASP A 124 -11.36 8.11 23.16
C ASP A 124 -10.70 8.26 21.77
N ASN A 125 -9.42 7.91 21.62
CA ASN A 125 -8.62 8.12 20.41
C ASN A 125 -8.13 6.81 19.76
N LEU A 126 -8.83 5.69 19.98
CA LEU A 126 -8.51 4.40 19.34
C LEU A 126 -8.61 4.50 17.80
N PRO A 127 -7.70 3.88 17.02
CA PRO A 127 -7.76 3.91 15.56
C PRO A 127 -9.00 3.20 14.99
N GLN A 128 -9.76 3.92 14.16
CA GLN A 128 -11.03 3.43 13.58
C GLN A 128 -10.85 2.79 12.19
N ARG A 129 -9.82 1.95 12.02
CA ARG A 129 -9.44 1.35 10.72
C ARG A 129 -8.80 -0.03 10.88
N THR A 130 -9.01 -0.90 9.89
CA THR A 130 -8.29 -2.19 9.76
C THR A 130 -6.95 -2.04 9.03
N ARG A 131 -6.05 -3.02 9.21
CA ARG A 131 -4.75 -3.07 8.53
C ARG A 131 -4.88 -3.07 7.02
N ILE A 132 -5.86 -3.81 6.46
CA ILE A 132 -6.13 -3.82 5.01
C ILE A 132 -6.57 -2.44 4.51
N GLN A 133 -7.46 -1.74 5.24
CA GLN A 133 -7.90 -0.39 4.87
C GLN A 133 -6.76 0.64 4.88
N VAL A 134 -5.75 0.47 5.74
CA VAL A 134 -4.54 1.32 5.74
C VAL A 134 -3.55 0.89 4.65
N ALA A 135 -3.36 -0.41 4.43
CA ALA A 135 -2.50 -0.91 3.35
C ALA A 135 -2.97 -0.44 1.97
N ARG A 136 -4.29 -0.50 1.71
CA ARG A 136 -4.88 0.05 0.47
C ARG A 136 -4.58 1.53 0.30
N GLU A 137 -4.80 2.35 1.33
CA GLU A 137 -4.52 3.79 1.27
C GLU A 137 -3.04 4.10 1.06
N VAL A 138 -2.14 3.45 1.80
CA VAL A 138 -0.69 3.68 1.70
C VAL A 138 -0.18 3.32 0.31
N LEU A 139 -0.61 2.20 -0.26
CA LEU A 139 -0.22 1.79 -1.61
C LEU A 139 -0.85 2.65 -2.71
N THR A 140 -2.13 3.03 -2.56
CA THR A 140 -2.79 4.00 -3.45
C THR A 140 -2.08 5.36 -3.41
N ASN A 141 -1.61 5.81 -2.25
CA ASN A 141 -0.83 7.04 -2.12
C ASN A 141 0.59 6.89 -2.71
N LEU A 142 1.26 5.75 -2.52
CA LEU A 142 2.57 5.46 -3.10
C LEU A 142 2.52 5.47 -4.63
N VAL A 143 1.56 4.74 -5.22
CA VAL A 143 1.36 4.66 -6.67
C VAL A 143 0.91 5.99 -7.25
N ASN A 144 0.13 6.80 -6.51
CA ASN A 144 -0.27 8.12 -6.97
C ASN A 144 0.89 9.13 -7.01
N ASN A 145 1.72 9.18 -5.96
CA ASN A 145 2.73 10.23 -5.78
C ASN A 145 4.14 9.88 -6.31
N THR A 146 4.38 8.63 -6.69
CA THR A 146 5.67 8.24 -7.31
C THR A 146 5.58 8.32 -8.84
N THR A 147 6.64 8.83 -9.47
CA THR A 147 6.80 8.88 -10.94
C THR A 147 8.18 8.33 -11.33
N GLY A 148 8.36 7.97 -12.60
CA GLY A 148 9.63 7.44 -13.08
C GLY A 148 9.95 6.03 -12.57
N VAL A 149 8.92 5.21 -12.31
CA VAL A 149 9.00 3.81 -11.88
C VAL A 149 7.86 3.01 -12.51
N ARG A 150 8.08 1.70 -12.72
CA ARG A 150 7.11 0.76 -13.27
C ARG A 150 6.57 -0.16 -12.19
N PHE A 151 5.51 0.25 -11.50
CA PHE A 151 4.87 -0.60 -10.50
C PHE A 151 4.24 -1.85 -11.13
N GLY A 152 4.42 -2.98 -10.45
CA GLY A 152 3.58 -4.17 -10.55
C GLY A 152 3.05 -4.52 -9.16
N LEU A 153 2.03 -5.38 -9.11
CA LEU A 153 1.33 -5.76 -7.88
C LEU A 153 1.12 -7.27 -7.83
N MET A 154 1.41 -7.85 -6.68
CA MET A 154 1.23 -9.25 -6.33
C MET A 154 0.47 -9.33 -5.00
N LYS A 155 -0.38 -10.34 -4.86
CA LYS A 155 -1.12 -10.64 -3.63
C LYS A 155 -0.99 -12.12 -3.30
N PHE A 156 -1.38 -12.54 -2.10
CA PHE A 156 -1.45 -13.95 -1.73
C PHE A 156 -2.64 -14.66 -2.41
N ASN A 157 -2.42 -15.92 -2.75
CA ASN A 157 -3.34 -16.81 -3.46
C ASN A 157 -3.73 -17.97 -2.53
N SER A 158 -4.36 -17.64 -1.40
CA SER A 158 -4.78 -18.58 -0.35
C SER A 158 -3.66 -19.51 0.12
N GLU A 159 -3.62 -20.76 -0.33
CA GLU A 159 -2.65 -21.79 0.09
C GLU A 159 -1.61 -22.09 -1.01
N HIS A 160 -1.57 -21.28 -2.07
CA HIS A 160 -0.87 -21.54 -3.32
C HIS A 160 -0.03 -20.33 -3.75
N GLY A 161 0.90 -19.92 -2.88
CA GLY A 161 1.79 -18.79 -3.14
C GLY A 161 1.04 -17.49 -3.35
N GLY A 162 1.48 -16.72 -4.33
CA GLY A 162 0.87 -15.47 -4.72
C GLY A 162 0.23 -15.52 -6.09
N THR A 163 -0.05 -14.34 -6.62
CA THR A 163 -0.43 -14.14 -8.02
C THR A 163 -0.09 -12.70 -8.39
N VAL A 164 0.64 -12.50 -9.48
CA VAL A 164 0.84 -11.18 -10.06
C VAL A 164 -0.49 -10.73 -10.67
N VAL A 165 -1.09 -9.72 -10.04
CA VAL A 165 -2.41 -9.16 -10.41
C VAL A 165 -2.28 -7.90 -11.25
N ALA A 166 -1.11 -7.25 -11.23
CA ALA A 166 -0.72 -6.26 -12.25
C ALA A 166 0.76 -6.41 -12.58
N SER A 167 1.11 -6.56 -13.87
CA SER A 167 2.50 -6.63 -14.32
C SER A 167 3.23 -5.29 -14.14
N CYS A 168 4.56 -5.31 -14.01
CA CYS A 168 5.37 -4.11 -13.85
C CYS A 168 5.28 -3.18 -15.08
N GLY A 169 4.67 -2.01 -14.91
CA GLY A 169 4.34 -1.09 -16.01
C GLY A 169 3.00 -1.37 -16.69
N ALA A 170 2.09 -2.06 -16.01
CA ALA A 170 0.67 -2.01 -16.33
C ALA A 170 0.10 -0.60 -16.10
N GLU A 171 -1.09 -0.33 -16.66
CA GLU A 171 -1.76 0.96 -16.52
C GLU A 171 -1.98 1.35 -15.04
N LYS A 172 -1.73 2.63 -14.74
CA LYS A 172 -1.81 3.15 -13.35
C LYS A 172 -3.21 2.99 -12.74
N SER A 173 -4.26 3.07 -13.55
CA SER A 173 -5.64 2.74 -13.13
C SER A 173 -5.74 1.30 -12.65
N LEU A 174 -5.35 0.32 -13.48
CA LEU A 174 -5.41 -1.10 -13.12
C LEU A 174 -4.67 -1.42 -11.81
N VAL A 175 -3.50 -0.82 -11.58
CA VAL A 175 -2.77 -0.98 -10.31
C VAL A 175 -3.57 -0.41 -9.13
N LEU A 176 -4.13 0.79 -9.26
CA LEU A 176 -4.92 1.44 -8.20
C LEU A 176 -6.25 0.73 -7.93
N ASP A 177 -6.97 0.33 -8.97
CA ASP A 177 -8.24 -0.40 -8.88
C ASP A 177 -8.02 -1.74 -8.17
N THR A 178 -6.98 -2.48 -8.57
CA THR A 178 -6.60 -3.76 -7.95
C THR A 178 -6.18 -3.61 -6.47
N ILE A 179 -5.55 -2.49 -6.09
CA ILE A 179 -5.28 -2.18 -4.67
C ILE A 179 -6.61 -1.97 -3.93
N ASN A 180 -7.49 -1.11 -4.46
CA ASN A 180 -8.73 -0.72 -3.80
C ASN A 180 -9.71 -1.91 -3.59
N GLU A 181 -9.72 -2.86 -4.52
CA GLU A 181 -10.51 -4.09 -4.46
C GLU A 181 -9.90 -5.22 -3.60
N MET A 182 -8.69 -5.07 -3.07
CA MET A 182 -7.97 -6.19 -2.46
C MET A 182 -8.51 -6.59 -1.07
N LEU A 183 -9.39 -7.59 -1.04
CA LEU A 183 -10.02 -8.13 0.16
C LEU A 183 -9.08 -8.97 1.04
N ALA A 184 -9.10 -8.73 2.35
CA ALA A 184 -8.43 -9.51 3.38
C ALA A 184 -9.15 -10.85 3.64
N THR A 185 -8.86 -11.88 2.85
CA THR A 185 -9.57 -13.18 2.90
C THR A 185 -8.69 -14.42 2.79
N THR A 186 -7.38 -14.29 2.53
CA THR A 186 -6.48 -15.43 2.25
C THR A 186 -5.68 -15.90 3.48
N TRP A 187 -4.74 -16.82 3.28
CA TRP A 187 -3.61 -17.05 4.19
C TRP A 187 -2.36 -16.25 3.75
N THR A 188 -1.21 -16.55 4.35
CA THR A 188 0.08 -15.87 4.18
C THR A 188 1.19 -16.85 3.70
N PRO A 189 1.08 -17.46 2.50
CA PRO A 189 2.07 -18.38 1.91
C PRO A 189 3.32 -17.63 1.40
N MET A 190 4.06 -17.01 2.33
CA MET A 190 5.15 -16.07 2.03
C MET A 190 6.30 -16.72 1.24
N SER A 191 6.65 -17.97 1.56
CA SER A 191 7.78 -18.68 0.95
C SER A 191 7.55 -18.95 -0.54
N GLU A 192 6.36 -19.45 -0.87
CA GLU A 192 5.91 -19.77 -2.21
C GLU A 192 5.71 -18.49 -3.03
N THR A 193 5.11 -17.45 -2.42
CA THR A 193 4.97 -16.12 -3.03
C THR A 193 6.33 -15.52 -3.40
N MET A 194 7.35 -15.67 -2.53
CA MET A 194 8.69 -15.14 -2.79
C MET A 194 9.39 -15.88 -3.94
N PHE A 195 9.16 -17.18 -4.09
CA PHE A 195 9.65 -17.96 -5.24
C PHE A 195 8.99 -17.52 -6.56
N GLU A 196 7.68 -17.29 -6.57
CA GLU A 196 6.96 -16.80 -7.75
C GLU A 196 7.32 -15.34 -8.09
N ALA A 197 7.54 -14.49 -7.07
CA ALA A 197 8.03 -13.13 -7.24
C ALA A 197 9.44 -13.09 -7.86
N TRP A 198 10.31 -14.05 -7.50
CA TRP A 198 11.60 -14.26 -8.15
C TRP A 198 11.43 -14.71 -9.61
N TYR A 199 10.61 -15.75 -9.84
CA TYR A 199 10.35 -16.31 -11.18
C TYR A 199 9.72 -15.28 -12.14
N TYR A 200 8.93 -14.34 -11.63
CA TYR A 200 8.38 -13.23 -12.41
C TYR A 200 9.43 -12.29 -13.03
N PHE A 201 10.64 -12.24 -12.47
CA PHE A 201 11.72 -11.35 -12.91
C PHE A 201 12.84 -12.03 -13.73
N THR A 202 12.73 -13.34 -14.02
CA THR A 202 13.79 -14.15 -14.67
C THR A 202 13.37 -14.71 -16.03
#